data_AF-A0A3D5K8G3-F1
#
_entry.id   AF-A0A3D5K8G3-F1
#
_cell.length_a   1.000
_cell.length_b   1.000
_cell.length_c   1.000
_cell.angle_alpha   90.00
_cell.angle_beta   90.00
_cell.angle_gamma   90.00
#
_symmetry.space_group_name_H-M   'P 1'
#
loop_
_entity.id
_entity.type
_entity.pdbx_description
1 polymer ?
#
loop_
_entity_poly.entity_id
_entity_poly.type
_entity_poly.pdbx_seq_one_letter_code
_entity_poly.pdbx_strand_id
1 'polypeptide(L)'
;MELLDQLCSEMIAYDKGDPRRIHHFLKVHAFAEQIGREEGIPEKQLFVLEAAAYVHDIGIHRGEMEFGRNDGKIQEELGPGEARPILERLGFETEDIDRICWLAAHHHSYGSIDGPDAQILAEADMLVNQYESGRSDKENRALYNRLYKTEAGKRIFRELYFESYEGIHA
;
A
#
# COMPACT_ATOMS: atom_id res chain seq x y z
N MET A 1 -17.37 -15.77 0.27
CA MET A 1 -16.69 -14.47 0.15
C MET A 1 -15.22 -14.75 0.38
N GLU A 2 -14.36 -14.39 -0.58
CA GLU A 2 -12.93 -14.68 -0.51
C GLU A 2 -12.28 -13.90 0.64
N LEU A 3 -11.13 -14.36 1.15
CA LEU A 3 -10.49 -13.75 2.34
C LEU A 3 -10.13 -12.27 2.13
N LEU A 4 -9.74 -11.88 0.92
CA LEU A 4 -9.43 -10.49 0.58
C LEU A 4 -10.67 -9.59 0.63
N ASP A 5 -11.83 -10.06 0.15
CA ASP A 5 -13.10 -9.34 0.24
C ASP A 5 -13.51 -9.11 1.71
N GLN A 6 -13.30 -10.13 2.55
CA GLN A 6 -13.54 -10.05 4.00
C GLN A 6 -12.62 -9.04 4.66
N LEU A 7 -11.32 -9.09 4.34
CA LEU A 7 -10.34 -8.15 4.86
C LEU A 7 -10.62 -6.71 4.43
N CYS A 8 -10.97 -6.50 3.16
CA CYS A 8 -11.40 -5.19 2.66
C CYS A 8 -12.60 -4.66 3.45
N SER A 9 -13.61 -5.49 3.68
CA SER A 9 -14.80 -5.11 4.48
C SER A 9 -14.45 -4.77 5.93
N GLU A 10 -13.56 -5.55 6.55
CA GLU A 10 -13.09 -5.30 7.92
C GLU A 10 -12.26 -4.02 8.00
N MET A 11 -11.41 -3.72 7.01
CA MET A 11 -10.63 -2.49 6.95
C MET A 11 -11.48 -1.25 6.74
N ILE A 12 -12.52 -1.33 5.89
CA ILE A 12 -13.52 -0.26 5.76
C ILE A 12 -14.22 0.00 7.10
N ALA A 13 -14.55 -1.06 7.84
CA ALA A 13 -15.20 -0.96 9.13
C ALA A 13 -14.27 -0.44 10.24
N TYR A 14 -12.98 -0.79 10.18
CA TYR A 14 -11.94 -0.30 11.06
C TYR A 14 -11.76 1.22 10.88
N ASP A 15 -11.57 1.68 9.64
CA ASP A 15 -11.37 3.09 9.31
C ASP A 15 -12.67 3.93 9.20
N LYS A 16 -13.78 3.44 9.76
CA LYS A 16 -15.08 4.08 9.63
C LYS A 16 -15.05 5.55 10.05
N GLY A 17 -15.61 6.42 9.20
CA GLY A 17 -15.61 7.87 9.43
C GLY A 17 -14.35 8.59 8.92
N ASP A 18 -13.36 7.85 8.41
CA ASP A 18 -12.18 8.40 7.74
C ASP A 18 -12.17 8.02 6.25
N PRO A 19 -12.96 8.72 5.40
CA PRO A 19 -13.04 8.39 3.99
C PRO A 19 -11.68 8.54 3.29
N ARG A 20 -10.80 9.42 3.78
CA ARG A 20 -9.47 9.59 3.18
C ARG A 20 -8.67 8.30 3.28
N ARG A 21 -8.62 7.66 4.45
CA ARG A 21 -7.89 6.40 4.64
C ARG A 21 -8.50 5.24 3.87
N ILE A 22 -9.83 5.16 3.89
CA ILE A 22 -10.56 4.15 3.10
C ILE A 22 -10.24 4.29 1.61
N HIS A 23 -10.33 5.49 1.05
CA HIS A 23 -9.98 5.72 -0.36
C HIS A 23 -8.51 5.41 -0.64
N HIS A 24 -7.61 5.77 0.27
CA HIS A 24 -6.18 5.56 0.12
C HIS A 24 -5.87 4.06 -0.06
N PHE A 25 -6.18 3.21 0.93
CA PHE A 25 -5.83 1.79 0.84
C PHE A 25 -6.53 1.09 -0.33
N LEU A 26 -7.76 1.48 -0.70
CA LEU A 26 -8.48 0.89 -1.84
C LEU A 26 -7.73 1.15 -3.16
N LYS A 27 -7.19 2.36 -3.33
CA LYS A 27 -6.37 2.69 -4.50
C LYS A 27 -5.03 1.98 -4.46
N VAL A 28 -4.38 1.91 -3.30
CA VAL A 28 -3.10 1.22 -3.13
C VAL A 28 -3.25 -0.26 -3.46
N HIS A 29 -4.29 -0.92 -2.94
CA HIS A 29 -4.62 -2.30 -3.29
C HIS A 29 -4.75 -2.51 -4.80
N ALA A 30 -5.55 -1.69 -5.49
CA ALA A 30 -5.76 -1.84 -6.92
C ALA A 30 -4.45 -1.70 -7.73
N PHE A 31 -3.56 -0.77 -7.34
CA PHE A 31 -2.25 -0.66 -7.98
C PHE A 31 -1.33 -1.83 -7.63
N ALA A 32 -1.31 -2.26 -6.37
CA ALA A 32 -0.49 -3.39 -5.93
C ALA A 32 -0.86 -4.69 -6.65
N GLU A 33 -2.17 -4.97 -6.77
CA GLU A 33 -2.69 -6.10 -7.53
C GLU A 33 -2.25 -6.02 -9.00
N GLN A 34 -2.50 -4.88 -9.66
CA GLN A 34 -2.19 -4.70 -11.07
C GLN A 34 -0.69 -4.87 -11.37
N ILE A 35 0.16 -4.22 -10.58
CA ILE A 35 1.62 -4.32 -10.73
C ILE A 35 2.07 -5.76 -10.47
N GLY A 36 1.59 -6.39 -9.39
CA GLY A 36 1.96 -7.77 -9.05
C GLY A 36 1.58 -8.78 -10.13
N ARG A 37 0.39 -8.65 -10.73
CA ARG A 37 -0.03 -9.49 -11.86
C ARG A 37 0.85 -9.29 -13.10
N GLU A 38 1.18 -8.04 -13.46
CA GLU A 38 2.01 -7.74 -14.63
C GLU A 38 3.47 -8.17 -14.47
N GLU A 39 4.01 -8.08 -13.25
CA GLU A 39 5.35 -8.56 -12.91
C GLU A 39 5.40 -10.09 -12.76
N GLY A 40 4.24 -10.77 -12.76
CA GLY A 40 4.15 -12.22 -12.70
C GLY A 40 4.64 -12.83 -11.38
N ILE A 41 4.44 -12.12 -10.27
CA ILE A 41 4.80 -12.68 -8.96
C ILE A 41 3.91 -13.90 -8.63
N PRO A 42 4.41 -14.88 -7.85
CA PRO A 42 3.63 -16.07 -7.51
C PRO A 42 2.28 -15.73 -6.85
N GLU A 43 1.23 -16.49 -7.16
CA GLU A 43 -0.15 -16.25 -6.68
C GLU A 43 -0.24 -16.10 -5.15
N LYS A 44 0.49 -16.95 -4.41
CA LYS A 44 0.57 -16.87 -2.95
C LYS A 44 1.19 -15.54 -2.46
N GLN A 45 2.21 -15.06 -3.17
CA GLN A 45 2.86 -13.79 -2.84
C GLN A 45 1.99 -12.60 -3.25
N LEU A 46 1.24 -12.70 -4.35
CA LEU A 46 0.24 -11.71 -4.75
C LEU A 46 -0.86 -11.58 -3.71
N PHE A 47 -1.41 -12.69 -3.23
CA PHE A 47 -2.40 -12.71 -2.16
C PHE A 47 -1.91 -12.00 -0.88
N VAL A 48 -0.67 -12.26 -0.47
CA VAL A 48 -0.03 -11.60 0.67
C VAL A 48 0.18 -10.10 0.44
N LEU A 49 0.61 -9.72 -0.76
CA LEU A 49 0.77 -8.32 -1.17
C LEU A 49 -0.55 -7.56 -1.14
N GLU A 50 -1.62 -8.13 -1.69
CA GLU A 50 -2.96 -7.54 -1.70
C GLU A 50 -3.48 -7.35 -0.27
N ALA A 51 -3.33 -8.35 0.59
CA ALA A 51 -3.69 -8.25 2.00
C ALA A 51 -2.87 -7.17 2.73
N ALA A 52 -1.56 -7.09 2.46
CA ALA A 52 -0.69 -6.06 3.02
C ALA A 52 -1.08 -4.64 2.56
N ALA A 53 -1.50 -4.48 1.30
CA ALA A 53 -1.97 -3.20 0.79
C ALA A 53 -3.22 -2.68 1.54
N TYR A 54 -4.12 -3.57 1.98
CA TYR A 54 -5.26 -3.18 2.81
C TYR A 54 -4.86 -2.68 4.20
N VAL A 55 -3.80 -3.24 4.78
CA VAL A 55 -3.45 -3.01 6.20
C VAL A 55 -2.21 -2.16 6.43
N HIS A 56 -1.47 -1.75 5.38
CA HIS A 56 -0.17 -1.08 5.54
C HIS A 56 -0.24 0.15 6.47
N ASP A 57 -1.28 0.96 6.33
CA ASP A 57 -1.51 2.22 7.08
C ASP A 57 -2.35 2.02 8.36
N ILE A 58 -2.69 0.79 8.77
CA ILE A 58 -3.64 0.50 9.87
C ILE A 58 -3.23 1.10 11.23
N GLY A 59 -1.93 1.36 11.42
CA GLY A 59 -1.39 1.95 12.64
C GLY A 59 -1.76 3.42 12.86
N ILE A 60 -2.36 4.10 11.87
CA ILE A 60 -2.61 5.55 11.90
C ILE A 60 -3.53 5.98 13.04
N HIS A 61 -4.73 5.40 13.16
CA HIS A 61 -5.69 5.81 14.19
C HIS A 61 -5.17 5.56 15.60
N ARG A 62 -4.45 4.45 15.80
CA ARG A 62 -3.80 4.16 17.08
C ARG A 62 -2.68 5.14 17.38
N GLY A 63 -1.89 5.51 16.37
CA GLY A 63 -0.88 6.56 16.47
C GLY A 63 -1.46 7.92 16.88
N GLU A 64 -2.53 8.33 16.21
CA GLU A 64 -3.24 9.58 16.53
C GLU A 64 -3.83 9.56 17.96
N MET A 65 -4.38 8.42 18.39
CA MET A 65 -4.95 8.26 19.73
C MET A 65 -3.89 8.28 20.83
N GLU A 66 -2.78 7.55 20.66
CA GLU A 66 -1.76 7.39 21.71
C GLU A 66 -0.75 8.56 21.72
N PHE A 67 -0.43 9.13 20.56
CA PHE A 67 0.66 10.11 20.40
C PHE A 67 0.22 11.48 19.86
N GLY A 68 -1.01 11.62 19.38
CA GLY A 68 -1.48 12.85 18.72
C GLY A 68 -0.81 13.13 17.37
N ARG A 69 -0.14 12.13 16.78
CA ARG A 69 0.56 12.19 15.48
C ARG A 69 0.66 10.79 14.85
N ASN A 70 0.92 10.71 13.55
CA ASN A 70 1.00 9.44 12.81
C ASN A 70 2.14 9.37 11.78
N ASP A 71 3.37 9.78 12.10
CA ASP A 71 4.49 9.57 11.18
C ASP A 71 4.80 8.09 10.92
N GLY A 72 5.51 7.82 9.82
CA GLY A 72 5.78 6.45 9.35
C GLY A 72 6.39 5.53 10.40
N LYS A 73 7.25 6.05 11.30
CA LYS A 73 7.82 5.24 12.39
C LYS A 73 6.74 4.72 13.35
N ILE A 74 5.76 5.56 13.69
CA ILE A 74 4.64 5.16 14.55
C ILE A 74 3.77 4.12 13.84
N GLN A 75 3.50 4.34 12.55
CA GLN A 75 2.68 3.41 11.77
C GLN A 75 3.36 2.04 11.65
N GLU A 76 4.66 2.01 11.37
CA GLU A 76 5.46 0.78 11.31
C GLU A 76 5.53 0.05 12.65
N GLU A 77 5.58 0.78 13.77
CA GLU A 77 5.61 0.20 15.13
C GLU A 77 4.25 -0.39 15.54
N LEU A 78 3.15 0.32 15.29
CA LEU A 78 1.81 -0.05 15.75
C LEU A 78 1.04 -0.93 14.77
N GLY A 79 1.29 -0.78 13.47
CA GLY A 79 0.56 -1.44 12.39
C GLY A 79 0.45 -2.96 12.56
N PRO A 80 1.54 -3.69 12.82
CA PRO A 80 1.49 -5.14 13.04
C PRO A 80 0.59 -5.58 14.20
N GLY A 81 0.54 -4.77 15.27
CA GLY A 81 -0.28 -5.04 16.45
C GLY A 81 -1.78 -4.89 16.18
N GLU A 82 -2.16 -3.98 15.28
CA GLU A 82 -3.54 -3.80 14.85
C GLU A 82 -3.95 -4.79 13.74
N ALA A 83 -3.04 -5.11 12.81
CA ALA A 83 -3.33 -6.00 11.69
C ALA A 83 -3.53 -7.46 12.12
N ARG A 84 -2.63 -7.98 12.97
CA ARG A 84 -2.59 -9.40 13.33
C ARG A 84 -3.93 -9.93 13.88
N PRO A 85 -4.59 -9.28 14.86
CA PRO A 85 -5.86 -9.77 15.40
C PRO A 85 -6.99 -9.88 14.35
N ILE A 86 -7.01 -8.98 13.36
CA ILE A 86 -7.99 -9.02 12.27
C ILE A 86 -7.72 -10.21 11.36
N LEU A 87 -6.46 -10.39 10.94
CA LEU A 87 -6.06 -11.48 10.05
C LEU A 87 -6.26 -12.87 10.70
N GLU A 88 -5.91 -13.02 11.98
CA GLU A 88 -6.14 -14.25 12.75
C GLU A 88 -7.64 -14.57 12.84
N ARG A 89 -8.48 -13.57 13.13
CA ARG A 89 -9.93 -13.75 13.22
C ARG A 89 -10.57 -14.15 11.89
N LEU A 90 -10.04 -13.65 10.78
CA LEU A 90 -10.48 -14.01 9.42
C LEU A 90 -9.97 -15.38 8.96
N GLY A 91 -8.98 -15.95 9.66
CA GLY A 91 -8.45 -17.28 9.36
C GLY A 91 -7.35 -17.29 8.30
N PHE A 92 -6.55 -16.23 8.22
CA PHE A 92 -5.30 -16.25 7.44
C PHE A 92 -4.30 -17.23 8.06
N GLU A 93 -3.46 -17.84 7.24
CA GLU A 93 -2.40 -18.74 7.70
C GLU A 93 -1.28 -17.96 8.41
N THR A 94 -0.69 -18.53 9.46
CA THR A 94 0.33 -17.85 10.28
C THR A 94 1.50 -17.29 9.46
N GLU A 95 1.97 -18.05 8.46
CA GLU A 95 3.06 -17.60 7.57
C GLU A 95 2.67 -16.35 6.77
N ASP A 96 1.43 -16.29 6.27
CA ASP A 96 0.92 -15.12 5.56
C ASP A 96 0.79 -13.93 6.52
N ILE A 97 0.25 -14.16 7.72
CA ILE A 97 0.09 -13.11 8.73
C ILE A 97 1.44 -12.51 9.08
N ASP A 98 2.45 -13.34 9.31
CA ASP A 98 3.79 -12.89 9.65
C ASP A 98 4.39 -12.02 8.54
N ARG A 99 4.20 -12.41 7.26
CA ARG A 99 4.67 -11.63 6.12
C ARG A 99 3.87 -10.33 5.93
N ILE A 100 2.55 -10.36 6.05
CA ILE A 100 1.69 -9.17 5.98
C ILE A 100 2.07 -8.16 7.07
N CYS A 101 2.24 -8.63 8.31
CA CYS A 101 2.68 -7.80 9.42
C CYS A 101 4.07 -7.22 9.17
N TRP A 102 4.98 -8.02 8.61
CA TRP A 102 6.31 -7.54 8.25
C TRP A 102 6.25 -6.43 7.20
N LEU A 103 5.43 -6.57 6.17
CA LEU A 103 5.24 -5.55 5.14
C LEU A 103 4.68 -4.25 5.74
N ALA A 104 3.66 -4.35 6.59
CA ALA A 104 3.11 -3.19 7.31
C ALA A 104 4.17 -2.52 8.23
N ALA A 105 5.06 -3.31 8.83
CA ALA A 105 6.14 -2.78 9.70
C ALA A 105 7.30 -2.09 8.96
N HIS A 106 7.38 -2.19 7.63
CA HIS A 106 8.56 -1.72 6.89
C HIS A 106 8.24 -0.91 5.62
N HIS A 107 6.98 -0.55 5.38
CA HIS A 107 6.55 0.11 4.15
C HIS A 107 7.03 1.57 4.01
N HIS A 108 7.45 2.25 5.10
CA HIS A 108 8.12 3.56 5.05
C HIS A 108 9.65 3.45 5.00
N SER A 109 10.19 2.27 5.28
CA SER A 109 11.61 1.95 5.31
C SER A 109 12.15 1.48 3.95
N TYR A 110 12.13 2.36 2.93
CA TYR A 110 12.56 2.04 1.55
C TYR A 110 14.02 1.57 1.38
N GLY A 111 14.86 1.68 2.42
CA GLY A 111 16.21 1.11 2.45
C GLY A 111 16.26 -0.39 2.80
N SER A 112 15.13 -0.96 3.21
CA SER A 112 14.98 -2.33 3.71
C SER A 112 14.00 -3.15 2.86
N ILE A 113 13.84 -2.80 1.58
CA ILE A 113 13.00 -3.56 0.65
C ILE A 113 13.53 -4.98 0.55
N ASP A 114 12.72 -5.93 1.02
CA ASP A 114 13.04 -7.35 1.06
C ASP A 114 12.03 -8.09 0.18
N GLY A 115 12.35 -8.31 -1.09
CA GLY A 115 11.49 -9.07 -2.02
C GLY A 115 10.57 -8.22 -2.92
N PRO A 116 9.97 -8.85 -3.94
CA PRO A 116 9.18 -8.16 -4.95
C PRO A 116 7.85 -7.61 -4.41
N ASP A 117 7.18 -8.30 -3.50
CA ASP A 117 5.99 -7.80 -2.78
C ASP A 117 6.27 -6.51 -2.01
N ALA A 118 7.38 -6.43 -1.27
CA ALA A 118 7.77 -5.21 -0.57
C ALA A 118 8.05 -4.03 -1.53
N GLN A 119 8.71 -4.32 -2.66
CA GLN A 119 8.96 -3.31 -3.70
C GLN A 119 7.65 -2.82 -4.33
N ILE A 120 6.74 -3.74 -4.65
CA ILE A 120 5.46 -3.40 -5.29
C ILE A 120 4.56 -2.62 -4.32
N LEU A 121 4.50 -3.02 -3.04
CA LEU A 121 3.73 -2.28 -2.04
C LEU A 121 4.19 -0.83 -1.93
N ALA A 122 5.52 -0.61 -1.85
CA ALA A 122 6.09 0.72 -1.78
C ALA A 122 5.82 1.55 -3.05
N GLU A 123 5.88 0.93 -4.24
CA GLU A 123 5.54 1.59 -5.50
C GLU A 123 4.05 1.93 -5.58
N ALA A 124 3.16 1.01 -5.22
CA ALA A 124 1.72 1.23 -5.21
C ALA A 124 1.28 2.32 -4.22
N ASP A 125 1.84 2.31 -3.01
CA ASP A 125 1.61 3.37 -2.02
C ASP A 125 2.06 4.74 -2.55
N MET A 126 3.27 4.80 -3.10
CA MET A 126 3.79 6.04 -3.69
C MET A 126 3.04 6.49 -4.94
N LEU A 127 2.44 5.58 -5.71
CA LEU A 127 1.52 5.98 -6.78
C LEU A 127 0.36 6.78 -6.20
N VAL A 128 -0.27 6.34 -5.11
CA VAL A 128 -1.42 7.05 -4.54
C VAL A 128 -0.98 8.33 -3.80
N ASN A 129 0.11 8.27 -3.05
CA ASN A 129 0.60 9.38 -2.25
C ASN A 129 0.99 10.61 -3.08
N GLN A 130 1.55 10.42 -4.29
CA GLN A 130 1.87 11.55 -5.17
C GLN A 130 0.62 12.27 -5.70
N TYR A 131 -0.44 11.51 -6.01
CA TYR A 131 -1.73 12.07 -6.42
C TYR A 131 -2.38 12.85 -5.27
N GLU A 132 -2.49 12.23 -4.09
CA GLU A 132 -3.17 12.84 -2.94
C GLU A 132 -2.45 14.07 -2.39
N SER A 133 -1.12 14.11 -2.54
CA SER A 133 -0.29 15.24 -2.09
C SER A 133 -0.13 16.34 -3.15
N GLY A 134 -0.65 16.16 -4.37
CA GLY A 134 -0.53 17.15 -5.45
C GLY A 134 0.92 17.48 -5.83
N ARG A 135 1.76 16.47 -5.92
CA ARG A 135 3.23 16.63 -6.07
C ARG A 135 3.62 17.17 -7.44
N SER A 136 4.70 17.96 -7.48
CA SER A 136 5.21 18.56 -8.71
C SER A 136 5.93 17.55 -9.63
N ASP A 137 6.04 17.86 -10.93
CA ASP A 137 6.82 17.06 -11.88
C ASP A 137 8.26 16.82 -11.41
N LYS A 138 8.90 17.84 -10.81
CA LYS A 138 10.25 17.73 -10.23
C LYS A 138 10.30 16.69 -9.11
N GLU A 139 9.35 16.71 -8.18
CA GLU A 139 9.26 15.73 -7.09
C GLU A 139 8.96 14.32 -7.64
N ASN A 140 8.06 14.21 -8.61
CA ASN A 140 7.71 12.95 -9.25
C ASN A 140 8.90 12.32 -9.98
N ARG A 141 9.71 13.12 -10.71
CA ARG A 141 10.97 12.63 -11.33
C ARG A 141 11.98 12.14 -10.31
N ALA A 142 12.13 12.86 -9.19
CA ALA A 142 13.04 12.44 -8.12
C ALA A 142 12.60 11.12 -7.49
N LEU A 143 11.30 10.97 -7.22
CA LEU A 143 10.74 9.74 -6.67
C LEU A 143 10.84 8.57 -7.64
N TYR A 144 10.46 8.77 -8.91
CA TYR A 144 10.54 7.77 -9.98
C TYR A 144 11.93 7.15 -10.05
N ASN A 145 12.97 7.97 -10.13
CA ASN A 145 14.35 7.49 -10.25
C ASN A 145 14.84 6.78 -8.98
N ARG A 146 14.37 7.20 -7.80
CA ARG A 146 14.82 6.66 -6.52
C ARG A 146 14.14 5.33 -6.20
N LEU A 147 12.82 5.28 -6.27
CA LEU A 147 12.02 4.18 -5.73
C LEU A 147 11.64 3.13 -6.77
N TYR A 148 11.22 3.53 -7.98
CA TYR A 148 10.58 2.61 -8.92
C TYR A 148 11.58 1.67 -9.58
N LYS A 149 11.36 0.37 -9.42
CA LYS A 149 12.19 -0.72 -9.95
C LYS A 149 11.41 -1.63 -10.89
N THR A 150 10.16 -1.95 -10.59
CA THR A 150 9.33 -2.81 -11.45
C THR A 150 9.05 -2.16 -12.79
N GLU A 151 8.92 -2.94 -13.86
CA GLU A 151 8.63 -2.37 -15.17
C GLU A 151 7.18 -1.90 -15.28
N ALA A 152 6.24 -2.64 -14.69
CA ALA A 152 4.83 -2.28 -14.57
C ALA A 152 4.64 -1.01 -13.73
N GLY A 153 5.25 -0.93 -12.54
CA GLY A 153 5.17 0.27 -11.69
C GLY A 153 5.78 1.49 -12.35
N LYS A 154 6.94 1.35 -13.02
CA LYS A 154 7.52 2.43 -13.83
C LYS A 154 6.56 2.86 -14.95
N ARG A 155 5.99 1.92 -15.69
CA ARG A 155 5.05 2.22 -16.78
C ARG A 155 3.84 3.01 -16.26
N ILE A 156 3.16 2.50 -15.24
CA ILE A 156 1.99 3.13 -14.63
C ILE A 156 2.34 4.53 -14.09
N PHE A 157 3.51 4.70 -13.45
CA PHE A 157 3.93 6.01 -12.97
C PHE A 157 4.07 7.04 -14.10
N ARG A 158 4.65 6.64 -15.25
CA ARG A 158 4.79 7.54 -16.40
C ARG A 158 3.42 7.91 -16.97
N GLU A 159 2.54 6.93 -17.14
CA GLU A 159 1.18 7.13 -17.65
C GLU A 159 0.36 8.08 -16.77
N LEU A 160 0.52 7.99 -15.43
CA LEU A 160 -0.20 8.86 -14.49
C LEU A 160 0.39 10.27 -14.36
N TYR A 161 1.72 10.42 -14.43
CA TYR A 161 2.38 11.63 -13.98
C TYR A 161 3.25 12.36 -15.01
N PHE A 162 3.69 11.69 -16.07
CA PHE A 162 4.57 12.29 -17.09
C PHE A 162 3.93 12.36 -18.47
N GLU A 163 2.92 11.53 -18.73
CA GLU A 163 2.18 11.53 -19.97
C GLU A 163 0.94 12.41 -19.84
N SER A 164 0.45 12.90 -20.97
CA SER A 164 -0.75 13.74 -21.04
C SER A 164 -1.77 13.06 -21.94
N TYR A 165 -3.04 13.14 -21.57
CA TYR A 165 -4.12 12.70 -22.44
C TYR A 165 -4.16 13.59 -23.70
N GLU A 166 -3.74 13.06 -24.83
CA GLU A 166 -3.87 13.75 -26.12
C GLU A 166 -5.34 13.72 -26.55
N GLY A 167 -6.11 14.77 -26.23
CA GLY A 167 -7.51 14.81 -26.64
C GLY A 167 -8.32 16.05 -26.26
N ILE A 168 -7.78 17.01 -25.52
CA ILE A 168 -8.46 18.28 -25.28
C ILE A 168 -7.46 19.41 -25.50
N HIS A 169 -7.49 19.97 -26.71
CA HIS A 169 -7.07 21.36 -26.91
C HIS A 169 -8.05 22.21 -26.11
N ALA A 170 -7.55 22.85 -25.05
CA ALA A 170 -8.27 23.92 -24.36
C ALA A 170 -8.58 25.07 -25.34
#